data_AF-A0A965FBW4-F1
#
_entry.id   AF-A0A965FBW4-F1
#
_cell.length_a   1.000
_cell.length_b   1.000
_cell.length_c   1.000
_cell.angle_alpha   90.00
_cell.angle_beta   90.00
_cell.angle_gamma   90.00
#
_symmetry.space_group_name_H-M   'P 1'
#
loop_
_entity.id
_entity.type
_entity.pdbx_description
1 polymer ?
#
loop_
_entity_poly.entity_id
_entity_poly.type
_entity_poly.pdbx_seq_one_letter_code
_entity_poly.pdbx_strand_id
1 'polypeptide(L)'
;MSQALSSLTTIRVGGTPAGIHVANSRDELVSIAKTVWAKTDNWLVLGGGSNVVIADDVSDLEVILVRNLGVEHLGQGLVRVQAGENWSDFVIHACKNGWGGVESLAGIPGTVG
;
A
#
# COMPACT_ATOMS: atom_id res chain seq x y z
N MET A 1 3.70 19.34 5.42
CA MET A 1 2.68 19.91 4.52
C MET A 1 1.49 18.98 4.53
N SER A 2 0.27 19.48 4.62
CA SER A 2 -0.93 18.65 4.61
C SER A 2 -1.24 18.21 3.18
N GLN A 3 -1.29 16.90 2.93
CA GLN A 3 -1.54 16.33 1.60
C GLN A 3 -2.96 15.75 1.56
N ALA A 4 -3.75 16.15 0.56
CA ALA A 4 -5.08 15.57 0.34
C ALA A 4 -4.99 14.14 -0.19
N LEU A 5 -5.88 13.26 0.27
CA LEU A 5 -5.95 11.86 -0.15
C LEU A 5 -6.35 11.70 -1.62
N SER A 6 -7.02 12.68 -2.22
CA SER A 6 -7.24 12.75 -3.66
C SER A 6 -5.96 12.67 -4.51
N SER A 7 -4.79 13.06 -3.97
CA SER A 7 -3.50 12.89 -4.65
C SER A 7 -2.92 11.47 -4.54
N LEU A 8 -3.51 10.62 -3.69
CA LEU A 8 -3.07 9.27 -3.36
C LEU A 8 -4.09 8.19 -3.77
N THR A 9 -5.24 8.59 -4.33
CA THR A 9 -6.26 7.67 -4.83
C THR A 9 -6.41 7.78 -6.34
N THR A 10 -6.66 6.66 -7.00
CA THR A 10 -6.78 6.62 -8.48
C THR A 10 -7.99 7.38 -9.01
N ILE A 11 -9.09 7.39 -8.26
CA ILE A 11 -10.31 8.13 -8.59
C ILE A 11 -10.27 9.61 -8.19
N ARG A 12 -9.17 10.05 -7.56
CA ARG A 12 -8.87 11.45 -7.21
C ARG A 12 -9.88 12.15 -6.30
N VAL A 13 -10.36 11.42 -5.29
CA VAL A 13 -11.23 11.97 -4.22
C VAL A 13 -10.63 11.71 -2.85
N GLY A 14 -11.04 12.49 -1.85
CA GLY A 14 -10.57 12.39 -0.48
C GLY A 14 -9.90 13.67 -0.01
N GLY A 15 -10.29 14.10 1.19
CA GLY A 15 -9.82 15.34 1.81
C GLY A 15 -8.44 15.21 2.45
N THR A 16 -8.10 16.20 3.26
CA THR A 16 -6.82 16.25 3.98
C THR A 16 -6.97 15.56 5.34
N PRO A 17 -6.23 14.46 5.61
CA PRO A 17 -6.32 13.74 6.87
C PRO A 17 -5.57 14.45 8.00
N ALA A 18 -5.78 14.01 9.24
CA ALA A 18 -5.05 14.51 10.41
C ALA A 18 -3.54 14.25 10.30
N GLY A 19 -3.17 13.10 9.74
CA GLY A 19 -1.78 12.68 9.58
C GLY A 19 -1.60 11.62 8.51
N ILE A 20 -0.41 11.61 7.91
CA ILE A 20 0.03 10.58 6.96
C ILE A 20 1.39 10.07 7.43
N HIS A 21 1.47 8.78 7.72
CA HIS A 21 2.66 8.08 8.19
C HIS A 21 3.13 7.12 7.12
N VAL A 22 4.34 7.30 6.60
CA VAL A 22 4.87 6.45 5.52
C VAL A 22 5.74 5.35 6.11
N ALA A 23 5.42 4.10 5.80
CA ALA A 23 6.18 2.92 6.21
C ALA A 23 6.97 2.34 5.04
N ASN A 24 8.31 2.35 5.12
CA ASN A 24 9.21 1.86 4.08
C ASN A 24 9.82 0.49 4.41
N SER A 25 9.52 -0.06 5.58
CA SER A 25 9.88 -1.43 5.96
C SER A 25 8.75 -2.10 6.75
N ARG A 26 8.82 -3.43 6.90
CA ARG A 26 7.91 -4.18 7.76
C ARG A 26 7.94 -3.65 9.20
N ASP A 27 9.13 -3.40 9.72
CA ASP A 27 9.29 -3.05 11.12
C ASP A 27 8.81 -1.61 11.39
N GLU A 28 9.02 -0.70 10.44
CA GLU A 28 8.39 0.63 10.45
C GLU A 28 6.86 0.51 10.40
N LEU A 29 6.30 -0.30 9.50
CA LEU A 29 4.86 -0.48 9.37
C LEU A 29 4.24 -0.96 10.69
N VAL A 30 4.85 -1.97 11.32
CA VAL A 30 4.40 -2.50 12.62
C VAL A 30 4.53 -1.44 13.72
N SER A 31 5.63 -0.69 13.76
CA SER A 31 5.86 0.36 14.76
C SER A 31 4.82 1.49 14.62
N ILE A 32 4.64 2.01 13.41
CA ILE A 32 3.68 3.06 13.09
C ILE A 32 2.25 2.61 13.42
N ALA A 33 1.86 1.40 13.01
CA ALA A 33 0.53 0.87 13.30
C ALA A 33 0.25 0.83 14.81
N LYS A 34 1.20 0.32 15.61
CA LYS A 34 1.06 0.31 17.08
C LYS A 34 0.92 1.71 17.67
N THR A 35 1.69 2.68 17.18
CA THR A 35 1.59 4.08 17.64
C THR A 35 0.25 4.71 17.28
N VAL A 36 -0.23 4.51 16.06
CA VAL A 36 -1.53 5.05 15.61
C VAL A 36 -2.69 4.41 16.37
N TRP A 37 -2.69 3.09 16.55
CA TRP A 37 -3.71 2.36 17.32
C TRP A 37 -3.79 2.76 18.78
N ALA A 38 -2.66 3.13 19.38
CA ALA A 38 -2.65 3.65 20.75
C ALA A 38 -3.24 5.07 20.87
N LYS A 39 -3.34 5.81 19.75
CA LYS A 39 -3.77 7.22 19.71
C LYS A 39 -5.25 7.37 19.34
N THR A 40 -5.76 6.58 18.40
CA THR A 40 -7.11 6.73 17.84
C THR A 40 -7.63 5.44 17.21
N ASP A 41 -8.96 5.27 17.21
CA ASP A 41 -9.64 4.23 16.45
C ASP A 41 -9.96 4.65 15.00
N ASN A 42 -9.86 5.95 14.69
CA ASN A 42 -10.10 6.48 13.34
C ASN A 42 -8.80 6.52 12.52
N TRP A 43 -8.44 5.39 11.93
CA TRP A 43 -7.24 5.24 11.11
C TRP A 43 -7.47 4.37 9.87
N LEU A 44 -6.64 4.55 8.85
CA LEU A 44 -6.69 3.84 7.57
C LEU A 44 -5.29 3.38 7.14
N VAL A 45 -5.17 2.13 6.71
CA VAL A 45 -3.99 1.67 5.95
C VAL A 45 -4.26 1.83 4.46
N LEU A 46 -3.34 2.48 3.75
CA LEU A 46 -3.49 2.78 2.34
C LEU A 46 -2.27 2.30 1.55
N GLY A 47 -2.50 1.36 0.64
CA GLY A 47 -1.53 0.91 -0.36
C GLY A 47 -1.48 1.86 -1.55
N GLY A 48 -1.86 1.36 -2.73
CA GLY A 48 -1.90 2.14 -3.98
C GLY A 48 -3.13 3.04 -4.19
N GLY A 49 -4.16 2.94 -3.33
CA GLY A 49 -5.38 3.75 -3.44
C GLY A 49 -6.22 3.49 -4.70
N SER A 50 -6.15 2.28 -5.26
CA SER A 50 -6.85 1.90 -6.49
C SER A 50 -8.32 1.51 -6.30
N ASN A 51 -8.77 1.25 -5.07
CA ASN A 51 -10.11 0.74 -4.78
C ASN A 51 -10.73 1.35 -3.51
N VAL A 52 -10.56 2.66 -3.32
CA VAL A 52 -11.11 3.39 -2.17
C VAL A 52 -11.84 4.65 -2.63
N VAL A 53 -12.97 4.93 -1.98
CA VAL A 53 -13.69 6.20 -2.07
C VAL A 53 -13.65 6.82 -0.69
N ILE A 54 -12.89 7.90 -0.56
CA ILE A 54 -12.65 8.56 0.74
C ILE A 54 -13.40 9.89 0.72
N ALA A 55 -14.12 10.19 1.81
CA ALA A 55 -14.83 11.44 1.96
C ALA A 55 -13.87 12.65 2.06
N ASP A 56 -14.39 13.85 1.82
CA ASP A 56 -13.61 15.08 1.98
C ASP A 56 -13.47 15.51 3.45
N ASP A 57 -14.43 15.15 4.30
CA ASP A 57 -14.35 15.38 5.74
C ASP A 57 -13.66 14.21 6.44
N VAL A 58 -12.33 14.32 6.55
CA VAL A 58 -11.45 13.30 7.16
C VAL A 58 -10.42 13.93 8.09
N SER A 59 -10.71 15.11 8.63
CA SER A 59 -9.75 15.93 9.37
C SER A 59 -9.23 15.29 10.67
N ASP A 60 -9.87 14.22 11.14
CA ASP A 60 -9.51 13.41 12.31
C ASP A 60 -8.93 12.02 11.96
N LEU A 61 -8.83 11.69 10.66
CA LEU A 61 -8.31 10.41 10.17
C LEU A 61 -6.78 10.35 10.20
N GLU A 62 -6.20 9.29 10.77
CA GLU A 62 -4.78 8.97 10.65
C GLU A 62 -4.53 7.95 9.53
N VAL A 63 -3.61 8.23 8.61
CA VAL A 63 -3.37 7.36 7.45
C VAL A 63 -1.97 6.75 7.51
N ILE A 64 -1.87 5.45 7.30
CA ILE A 64 -0.61 4.71 7.21
C ILE A 64 -0.40 4.29 5.76
N LEU A 65 0.58 4.90 5.09
CA LEU A 65 0.96 4.57 3.71
C LEU A 65 1.99 3.44 3.68
N VAL A 66 1.63 2.37 2.97
CA VAL A 66 2.49 1.19 2.81
C VAL A 66 3.39 1.38 1.58
N ARG A 67 4.70 1.51 1.81
CA ARG A 67 5.72 1.74 0.77
C ARG A 67 6.96 0.84 0.93
N ASN A 68 6.87 -0.20 1.75
CA ASN A 68 7.92 -1.22 1.85
C ASN A 68 8.00 -2.05 0.56
N LEU A 69 9.22 -2.17 0.04
CA LEU A 69 9.54 -2.88 -1.19
C LEU A 69 10.46 -4.07 -0.91
N GLY A 70 10.46 -5.05 -1.79
CA GLY A 70 11.30 -6.23 -1.70
C GLY A 70 10.63 -7.47 -2.27
N VAL A 71 11.40 -8.22 -3.06
CA VAL A 71 11.02 -9.51 -3.61
C VAL A 71 12.13 -10.51 -3.23
N GLU A 72 11.76 -11.57 -2.52
CA GLU A 72 12.68 -12.60 -2.03
C GLU A 72 12.25 -13.96 -2.57
N HIS A 73 13.13 -14.64 -3.29
CA HIS A 73 12.89 -16.00 -3.75
C HIS A 73 13.28 -17.00 -2.65
N LEU A 74 12.31 -17.73 -2.13
CA LEU A 74 12.50 -18.67 -1.01
C LEU A 74 12.85 -20.09 -1.49
N GLY A 75 12.91 -20.31 -2.82
CA GLY A 75 13.10 -21.63 -3.41
C GLY A 75 11.78 -22.38 -3.61
N GLN A 76 11.84 -23.49 -4.35
CA GLN A 76 10.69 -24.40 -4.57
C GLN A 76 9.44 -23.70 -5.14
N GLY A 77 9.62 -22.65 -5.95
CA GLY A 77 8.52 -21.88 -6.52
C GLY A 77 7.85 -20.90 -5.54
N LEU A 78 8.40 -20.71 -4.35
CA LEU A 78 7.90 -19.73 -3.38
C LEU A 78 8.63 -18.40 -3.51
N VAL A 79 7.86 -17.32 -3.56
CA VAL A 79 8.34 -15.94 -3.58
C VAL A 79 7.63 -15.17 -2.48
N ARG A 80 8.41 -14.45 -1.67
CA ARG A 80 7.90 -13.47 -0.71
C ARG A 80 8.01 -12.08 -1.32
N VAL A 81 6.92 -11.34 -1.27
CA VAL A 81 6.82 -10.01 -1.86
C VAL A 81 6.32 -9.04 -0.79
N GLN A 82 6.95 -7.88 -0.68
CA GLN A 82 6.54 -6.85 0.27
C GLN A 82 5.25 -6.17 -0.22
N ALA A 83 4.40 -5.80 0.75
CA ALA A 83 3.06 -5.28 0.49
C ALA A 83 3.04 -4.00 -0.36
N GLY A 84 4.07 -3.16 -0.31
CA GLY A 84 4.15 -1.91 -1.06
C GLY A 84 4.61 -2.04 -2.51
N GLU A 85 5.01 -3.23 -2.96
CA GLU A 85 5.38 -3.45 -4.36
C GLU A 85 4.20 -3.15 -5.29
N ASN A 86 4.47 -2.50 -6.42
CA ASN A 86 3.44 -2.26 -7.43
C ASN A 86 3.04 -3.62 -8.05
N TRP A 87 1.74 -3.92 -8.07
CA TRP A 87 1.25 -5.21 -8.55
C TRP A 87 1.64 -5.47 -10.01
N SER A 88 1.47 -4.47 -10.88
CA SER A 88 1.75 -4.62 -12.31
C SER A 88 3.24 -4.80 -12.57
N ASP A 89 4.09 -4.07 -11.85
CA ASP A 89 5.55 -4.25 -11.95
C ASP A 89 5.98 -5.63 -11.43
N PHE A 90 5.36 -6.13 -10.36
CA PHE A 90 5.62 -7.47 -9.85
C PHE A 90 5.20 -8.56 -10.86
N VAL A 91 4.03 -8.46 -11.48
CA VAL A 91 3.60 -9.44 -12.51
C VAL A 91 4.58 -9.44 -13.68
N ILE A 92 5.04 -8.28 -14.15
CA ILE A 92 6.07 -8.18 -15.20
C ILE A 92 7.39 -8.83 -14.74
N HIS A 93 7.80 -8.57 -13.50
CA HIS A 93 9.00 -9.17 -12.92
C HIS A 93 8.90 -10.70 -12.84
N ALA A 94 7.77 -11.24 -12.39
CA ALA A 94 7.53 -12.68 -12.33
C ALA A 94 7.61 -13.33 -13.73
N CYS A 95 6.93 -12.75 -14.72
CA CYS A 95 6.99 -13.22 -16.11
C CYS A 95 8.42 -13.23 -16.67
N LYS A 96 9.20 -12.16 -16.42
CA LYS A 96 10.61 -12.07 -16.88
C LYS A 96 11.52 -13.13 -16.25
N ASN A 97 11.21 -13.59 -15.04
CA ASN A 97 11.97 -14.65 -14.37
C ASN A 97 11.40 -16.05 -14.63
N GLY A 98 10.38 -16.19 -15.48
CA GLY A 98 9.73 -17.47 -15.76
C GLY A 98 8.90 -18.02 -14.61
N TRP A 99 8.48 -17.17 -13.67
CA TRP A 99 7.62 -17.53 -12.55
C TRP A 99 6.15 -17.49 -12.99
N GLY A 100 5.62 -18.61 -13.47
CA GLY A 100 4.22 -18.72 -13.86
C GLY A 100 3.27 -18.74 -12.66
N GLY A 101 2.04 -18.26 -12.86
CA GLY A 101 0.93 -18.30 -11.90
C GLY A 101 0.19 -16.97 -11.70
N VAL A 102 0.81 -15.83 -12.03
CA VAL A 102 0.23 -14.48 -11.81
C VAL A 102 -0.03 -13.72 -13.10
N GLU A 103 0.35 -14.25 -14.25
CA GLU A 103 0.23 -13.59 -15.56
C GLU A 103 -1.21 -13.23 -15.93
N SER A 104 -2.18 -14.06 -15.52
CA SER A 104 -3.61 -13.81 -15.77
C SER A 104 -4.19 -12.63 -14.98
N LEU A 105 -3.43 -12.12 -13.99
CA LEU A 105 -3.79 -11.01 -13.13
C LEU A 105 -3.08 -9.70 -13.54
N ALA A 106 -2.44 -9.67 -14.71
CA ALA A 106 -1.83 -8.47 -15.25
C ALA A 106 -2.85 -7.33 -15.42
N GLY A 107 -2.40 -6.09 -15.20
CA GLY A 107 -3.21 -4.87 -15.40
C GLY A 107 -4.12 -4.49 -14.22
N ILE A 108 -4.17 -5.27 -13.15
CA ILE A 108 -4.85 -4.87 -11.92
C ILE A 108 -4.06 -3.72 -11.26
N PRO A 109 -4.67 -2.55 -11.02
CA PRO A 109 -3.99 -1.43 -10.37
C PRO A 109 -3.91 -1.64 -8.86
N GLY A 110 -2.80 -1.24 -8.26
CA GLY A 110 -2.61 -1.27 -6.81
C GLY A 110 -1.24 -1.79 -6.41
N THR A 111 -1.13 -2.10 -5.13
CA THR A 111 0.04 -2.71 -4.51
C THR A 111 -0.22 -4.20 -4.26
N VAL A 112 0.82 -4.96 -3.92
CA VAL A 112 0.73 -6.41 -3.66
C VAL A 112 -0.12 -6.74 -2.43
N GLY A 113 -0.02 -5.92 -1.36
CA GLY A 113 -0.86 -6.02 -0.17
C GLY A 113 -2.15 -5.23 -0.33
#